data_AF-A0A846H3Z9-F1
#
_entry.id   AF-A0A846H3Z9-F1
#
_cell.length_a   1.000
_cell.length_b   1.000
_cell.length_c   1.000
_cell.angle_alpha   90.00
_cell.angle_beta   90.00
_cell.angle_gamma   90.00
#
_symmetry.space_group_name_H-M   'P 1'
#
loop_
_entity.id
_entity.type
_entity.pdbx_description
1 polymer ?
#
loop_
_entity_poly.entity_id
_entity_poly.type
_entity_poly.pdbx_seq_one_letter_code
_entity_poly.pdbx_strand_id
1 'polypeptide(L)' 'MEPTDKQAQGLYRLCYRLTNVIYPGWQYRSVEIVRTDERTGNLYVLAGDNLDFEIKPTGGYEA' A
#
# COMPACT_ATOMS: atom_id res chain seq x y z
N MET A 1 6.33 -15.92 -3.85
CA MET A 1 5.63 -15.42 -5.06
C MET A 1 6.06 -13.98 -5.30
N GLU A 2 6.26 -13.57 -6.54
CA GLU A 2 6.59 -12.18 -6.88
C GLU A 2 5.30 -11.35 -7.10
N PRO A 3 5.25 -10.08 -6.65
CA PRO A 3 4.11 -9.21 -6.93
C PRO A 3 3.99 -8.94 -8.44
N THR A 4 2.77 -8.75 -8.94
CA THR A 4 2.60 -8.32 -10.34
C THR A 4 3.10 -6.89 -10.54
N ASP A 5 3.46 -6.52 -11.77
CA ASP A 5 3.82 -5.13 -12.09
C ASP A 5 2.73 -4.13 -11.69
N LYS A 6 1.46 -4.54 -11.80
CA LYS A 6 0.32 -3.71 -11.38
C LYS A 6 0.31 -3.50 -9.87
N GLN A 7 0.61 -4.53 -9.10
CA GLN A 7 0.75 -4.43 -7.64
C GLN A 7 1.94 -3.55 -7.25
N ALA A 8 3.09 -3.71 -7.90
CA ALA A 8 4.26 -2.86 -7.65
C ALA A 8 3.97 -1.38 -7.94
N GLN A 9 3.27 -1.08 -9.04
CA GLN A 9 2.83 0.28 -9.34
C GLN A 9 1.77 0.80 -8.36
N GLY A 10 0.84 -0.06 -7.94
CA GLY A 10 -0.16 0.26 -6.91
C GLY A 10 0.50 0.62 -5.58
N LEU A 11 1.46 -0.20 -5.15
CA LEU A 11 2.27 0.02 -3.94
C LEU A 11 3.03 1.34 -4.02
N TYR A 12 3.72 1.61 -5.14
CA TYR A 12 4.42 2.89 -5.33
C TYR A 12 3.48 4.09 -5.17
N ARG A 13 2.32 4.06 -5.83
CA ARG A 13 1.32 5.15 -5.74
C ARG A 13 0.77 5.31 -4.32
N LEU A 14 0.53 4.20 -3.62
CA LEU A 14 0.06 4.20 -2.24
C LEU A 14 1.12 4.80 -1.31
N CYS A 15 2.36 4.32 -1.36
CA CYS A 15 3.46 4.85 -0.56
C CYS A 15 3.66 6.34 -0.83
N TYR A 16 3.71 6.75 -2.10
CA TYR A 16 3.79 8.16 -2.48
C TYR A 16 2.67 8.99 -1.86
N ARG A 17 1.42 8.49 -1.87
CA ARG A 17 0.28 9.19 -1.26
C ARG A 17 0.41 9.29 0.26
N LEU A 18 0.86 8.23 0.94
CA LEU A 18 0.97 8.18 2.39
C LEU A 18 2.11 9.06 2.94
N THR A 19 3.22 9.12 2.22
CA THR A 19 4.41 9.84 2.68
C THR A 19 4.51 11.26 2.16
N ASN A 20 3.57 11.72 1.34
CA ASN A 20 3.61 13.05 0.74
C ASN A 20 2.53 13.96 1.32
N VAL A 21 2.94 15.12 1.85
CA VAL A 21 2.03 16.13 2.41
C VAL A 21 1.56 17.04 1.27
N ILE A 22 0.67 16.51 0.43
CA ILE A 22 0.24 17.20 -0.81
C ILE A 22 -0.86 18.23 -0.55
N TYR A 23 -1.70 18.01 0.47
CA TYR A 23 -2.83 18.89 0.79
C TYR A 23 -2.80 19.35 2.24
N PRO A 24 -3.24 20.59 2.53
CA PRO A 24 -3.48 21.04 3.89
C PRO A 24 -4.42 20.06 4.61
N GLY A 25 -3.97 19.53 5.76
CA GLY A 25 -4.72 18.54 6.53
C GLY A 25 -4.43 17.07 6.18
N TRP A 26 -3.65 16.79 5.12
CA TRP A 26 -3.18 15.42 4.89
C TRP A 26 -2.04 15.09 5.84
N GLN A 27 -2.25 14.09 6.69
CA GLN A 27 -1.22 13.63 7.62
C GLN A 27 -0.27 12.66 6.93
N TYR A 28 1.02 12.95 7.03
CA TYR A 28 2.08 11.99 6.74
C TYR A 28 1.85 10.71 7.55
N ARG A 29 2.00 9.56 6.89
CA ARG A 29 2.00 8.25 7.55
C ARG A 29 3.25 7.46 7.17
N SER A 30 3.94 6.94 8.18
CA SER A 30 5.01 5.97 8.00
C SER A 30 4.47 4.72 7.31
N VAL A 31 5.23 4.16 6.37
CA VAL A 31 5.00 2.81 5.86
C VAL A 31 5.84 1.88 6.70
N GLU A 32 5.20 1.01 7.48
CA GLU A 32 5.88 0.20 8.49
C GLU A 32 6.17 -1.20 7.98
N ILE A 33 5.19 -1.81 7.31
CA ILE A 33 5.27 -3.19 6.84
C ILE A 33 4.66 -3.28 5.44
N VAL A 34 5.34 -4.02 4.56
CA VAL A 34 4.79 -4.49 3.28
C VAL A 34 4.96 -6.01 3.23
N ARG A 35 3.86 -6.73 3.02
CA ARG A 35 3.85 -8.20 2.96
C ARG A 35 3.06 -8.69 1.76
N THR A 36 3.51 -9.78 1.17
CA THR A 36 2.71 -10.56 0.22
C THR A 36 2.06 -11.71 0.98
N ASP A 37 0.74 -11.86 0.87
CA ASP A 37 0.07 -13.08 1.29
C ASP A 37 0.30 -14.17 0.23
N GLU A 38 1.01 -15.24 0.59
CA GLU A 38 1.33 -16.33 -0.34
C GLU A 38 0.11 -17.17 -0.74
N ARG A 39 -0.98 -17.10 0.01
CA ARG A 39 -2.21 -17.86 -0.27
C ARG A 39 -3.09 -17.20 -1.31
N THR A 40 -3.11 -15.87 -1.34
CA THR A 40 -3.96 -15.06 -2.24
C THR A 40 -3.17 -14.30 -3.30
N GLY A 41 -1.89 -14.03 -3.05
CA GLY A 41 -1.04 -13.17 -3.86
C GLY A 41 -1.25 -11.68 -3.61
N ASN A 42 -2.06 -11.28 -2.61
CA ASN A 42 -2.35 -9.87 -2.32
C ASN A 42 -1.19 -9.21 -1.56
N LEU A 43 -1.02 -7.89 -1.71
CA LEU A 43 -0.10 -7.12 -0.88
C LEU A 43 -0.85 -6.45 0.25
N TYR A 44 -0.30 -6.54 1.46
CA TYR A 44 -0.77 -5.82 2.63
C TYR A 44 0.25 -4.76 3.03
N VAL A 45 -0.23 -3.56 3.32
CA VAL A 45 0.59 -2.42 3.75
C VAL A 45 0.07 -1.86 5.05
N LEU A 46 0.88 -1.94 6.12
CA LEU A 46 0.61 -1.29 7.39
C LEU A 46 1.19 0.13 7.37
N ALA A 47 0.35 1.13 7.64
CA ALA A 47 0.76 2.53 7.67
C ALA A 47 0.28 3.28 8.92
N GLY A 48 1.23 3.72 9.76
CA GLY A 48 0.98 4.25 11.09
C GLY A 48 0.26 3.25 11.98
N ASP A 49 -0.58 3.74 12.90
CA ASP A 49 -1.11 2.89 13.98
C ASP A 49 -2.21 1.91 13.58
N ASN A 50 -2.97 2.15 12.49
CA ASN A 50 -4.23 1.43 12.22
C ASN A 50 -4.72 1.48 10.76
N LEU A 51 -3.85 1.39 9.75
CA LEU A 51 -4.36 1.21 8.38
C LEU A 51 -3.60 0.11 7.64
N ASP A 52 -4.29 -1.01 7.44
CA ASP A 52 -3.90 -2.08 6.53
C ASP A 52 -4.55 -1.83 5.17
N PHE A 53 -3.75 -1.50 4.16
CA PHE A 53 -4.23 -1.44 2.78
C PHE A 53 -4.01 -2.78 2.10
N GLU A 54 -5.03 -3.28 1.41
CA GLU A 54 -4.92 -4.49 0.59
C GLU A 54 -4.82 -4.11 -0.89
N ILE A 55 -3.70 -4.46 -1.54
CA ILE A 55 -3.50 -4.28 -2.98
C ILE A 55 -3.74 -5.60 -3.71
N LYS A 56 -4.84 -5.63 -4.46
CA LYS A 56 -5.24 -6.77 -5.28
C LYS A 56 -4.29 -6.96 -6.48
N PRO A 57 -4.26 -8.13 -7.14
CA PRO A 57 -3.39 -8.38 -8.30
C PRO A 57 -3.61 -7.40 -9.47
N THR A 58 -4.75 -6.71 -9.49
CA THR A 58 -5.09 -5.64 -10.44
C THR A 58 -4.35 -4.32 -10.19
N GLY A 59 -3.70 -4.16 -9.02
CA GLY A 59 -2.99 -2.94 -8.62
C GLY A 59 -3.87 -1.86 -7.97
N GLY A 60 -5.18 -2.11 -7.86
CA GLY A 60 -6.08 -1.30 -7.04
C GLY A 60 -5.95 -1.68 -5.56
N TYR A 61 -6.15 -0.72 -4.67
CA TYR A 61 -6.14 -0.95 -3.23
C TYR A 61 -7.46 -0.57 -2.57
N GLU A 62 -7.80 -1.31 -1.53
CA GLU A 62 -8.91 -1.05 -0.61
C GLU A 62 -8.32 -0.73 0.78
N ALA A 63 -9.03 0.10 1.54
CA ALA A 63 -8.63 0.60 2.86
C ALA A 63 -9.68 0.20 3.90
#